data_AF-A0A537VL63-F1
#
_entry.id   AF-A0A537VL63-F1
#
_cell.length_a   1.000
_cell.length_b   1.000
_cell.length_c   1.000
_cell.angle_alpha   90.00
_cell.angle_beta   90.00
_cell.angle_gamma   90.00
#
_symmetry.space_group_name_H-M   'P 1'
#
loop_
_entity.id
_entity.type
_entity.pdbx_description
1 polymer ?
#
loop_
_entity_poly.entity_id
_entity_poly.type
_entity_poly.pdbx_seq_one_letter_code
_entity_poly.pdbx_strand_id
1 'polypeptide(L)'
;MCIPGCQEAVRHALSRRGFFKGALAASFGATAVAPEIAGAAPARSFTSVVDLTHTMSPDFPTFFGVPGIEMDKKFDLKKDGFNLYWWRIVEHAGTHLDAPIHFSEAGATAEKISADTL
;
A
#
# COMPACT_ATOMS: atom_id res chain seq x y z
N MET A 1 5.11 4.24 13.13
CA MET A 1 5.16 5.64 13.61
C MET A 1 5.99 6.46 12.65
N CYS A 2 5.43 7.53 12.09
CA CYS A 2 6.14 8.33 11.13
C CYS A 2 7.20 9.23 11.80
N ILE A 3 8.18 9.68 11.01
CA ILE A 3 9.14 10.72 11.41
C ILE A 3 8.37 11.94 11.96
N PRO A 4 8.88 12.62 13.02
CA PRO A 4 8.27 13.84 13.54
C PRO A 4 7.88 14.82 12.43
N GLY A 5 6.62 15.27 12.43
CA GLY A 5 6.07 16.19 11.41
C GLY A 5 5.41 15.52 10.20
N CYS A 6 5.55 14.21 9.98
CA CYS A 6 4.87 13.53 8.88
C CYS A 6 3.34 13.56 9.01
N GLN A 7 2.80 13.36 10.22
CA GLN A 7 1.36 13.44 10.49
C GLN A 7 0.81 14.85 10.23
N GLU A 8 1.58 15.89 10.54
CA GLU A 8 1.25 17.29 10.29
C GLU A 8 1.16 17.55 8.78
N ALA A 9 2.15 17.10 8.01
CA ALA A 9 2.19 17.25 6.56
C ALA A 9 1.04 16.51 5.87
N VAL A 10 0.76 15.27 6.27
CA VAL A 10 -0.37 14.47 5.75
C VAL A 10 -1.70 15.15 6.06
N ARG A 11 -1.89 15.65 7.30
CA ARG A 11 -3.11 16.37 7.68
C ARG A 11 -3.31 17.64 6.86
N HIS A 12 -2.24 18.37 6.57
CA HIS A 12 -2.30 19.57 5.73
C HIS A 12 -2.72 19.26 4.29
N ALA A 13 -2.13 18.21 3.69
CA ALA A 13 -2.43 17.79 2.32
C ALA A 13 -3.87 17.29 2.16
N LEU A 14 -4.43 16.62 3.18
CA LEU A 14 -5.78 16.07 3.17
C LEU A 14 -6.87 17.09 3.60
N SER A 15 -6.49 18.31 3.98
CA SER A 15 -7.45 19.30 4.46
C SER A 15 -8.29 19.91 3.33
N ARG A 16 -9.61 19.96 3.52
CA ARG A 16 -10.65 20.35 2.53
C ARG A 16 -10.55 21.80 2.01
N ARG A 17 -9.61 22.62 2.52
CA ARG A 17 -9.49 24.04 2.17
C ARG A 17 -8.94 24.30 0.77
N GLY A 18 -8.34 23.30 0.11
CA GLY A 18 -7.92 23.40 -1.29
C GLY A 18 -9.03 23.19 -2.32
N PHE A 19 -10.16 22.57 -1.94
CA PHE A 19 -11.14 22.05 -2.90
C PHE A 19 -12.14 23.09 -3.43
N PHE A 20 -12.24 24.26 -2.79
CA PHE A 20 -13.27 25.27 -3.13
C PHE A 20 -12.84 26.32 -4.16
N LYS A 21 -11.67 26.20 -4.79
CA LYS A 21 -11.23 27.16 -5.83
C LYS A 21 -11.54 26.73 -7.29
N GLY A 22 -12.13 25.55 -7.51
CA GLY A 22 -12.25 24.98 -8.86
C GLY A 22 -13.67 24.72 -9.40
N ALA A 23 -14.73 24.89 -8.62
CA ALA A 23 -16.08 24.44 -9.04
C ALA A 23 -17.00 25.61 -9.44
N LEU A 24 -16.86 26.08 -10.68
CA LEU A 24 -17.89 26.84 -11.39
C LEU A 24 -18.24 26.14 -12.70
N ALA A 25 -19.48 25.63 -12.74
CA ALA A 25 -20.34 25.31 -13.88
C ALA A 25 -19.90 24.21 -14.88
N ALA A 26 -20.64 23.08 -14.88
CA ALA A 26 -20.99 22.37 -16.11
C ALA A 26 -22.33 21.65 -15.94
N SER A 27 -23.27 21.98 -16.83
CA SER A 27 -24.63 21.45 -16.96
C SER A 27 -24.65 20.02 -17.49
N PHE A 28 -25.67 19.26 -17.08
CA PHE A 28 -25.91 17.87 -17.48
C PHE A 28 -26.24 17.76 -18.99
N GLY A 29 -25.36 17.11 -19.75
CA GLY A 29 -25.63 16.58 -21.08
C GLY A 29 -25.31 15.09 -21.10
N ALA A 30 -26.35 14.24 -21.16
CA ALA A 30 -26.19 12.80 -21.24
C ALA A 30 -25.73 12.41 -22.65
N THR A 31 -24.44 12.12 -22.81
CA THR A 31 -23.90 11.44 -24.00
C THR A 31 -23.48 10.04 -23.61
N ALA A 32 -23.90 9.05 -24.41
CA ALA A 32 -23.52 7.66 -24.24
C ALA A 32 -22.02 7.51 -24.49
N VAL A 33 -21.24 7.39 -23.41
CA VAL A 33 -19.82 7.07 -23.46
C VAL A 33 -19.66 5.58 -23.73
N ALA A 34 -19.06 5.25 -24.88
CA ALA A 34 -18.53 3.91 -25.13
C ALA A 34 -17.49 3.56 -24.06
N PRO A 35 -17.32 2.28 -23.67
CA PRO A 35 -16.28 1.92 -22.74
C PRO A 35 -14.93 2.28 -23.37
N GLU A 36 -14.19 3.19 -22.74
CA GLU A 36 -12.77 3.36 -23.04
C GLU A 36 -12.09 2.03 -22.77
N ILE A 37 -11.63 1.37 -23.83
CA ILE A 37 -10.65 0.30 -23.70
C ILE A 37 -9.43 0.99 -23.09
N ALA A 38 -9.17 0.74 -21.80
CA ALA A 38 -8.05 1.30 -21.07
C ALA A 38 -6.79 1.13 -21.94
N GLY A 39 -6.29 2.25 -22.47
CA GLY A 39 -5.10 2.24 -23.31
C GLY A 39 -3.97 1.57 -22.55
N ALA A 40 -3.28 0.63 -23.18
CA ALA A 40 -2.15 -0.04 -22.57
C ALA A 40 -1.15 1.02 -22.08
N ALA A 41 -0.91 1.05 -20.77
CA ALA A 41 0.06 1.96 -20.19
C ALA A 41 1.42 1.75 -20.90
N PRO A 42 2.18 2.83 -21.17
CA PRO A 42 3.48 2.69 -21.82
C PRO A 42 4.37 1.75 -21.01
N ALA A 43 5.07 0.86 -21.68
CA ALA A 43 6.00 -0.07 -21.03
C ALA A 43 7.07 0.74 -20.29
N ARG A 44 7.10 0.62 -18.95
CA ARG A 44 8.18 1.18 -18.13
C ARG A 44 9.45 0.35 -18.42
N SER A 45 10.54 1.01 -18.82
CA SER A 45 11.86 0.38 -18.98
C SER A 45 12.81 0.88 -17.89
N PHE A 46 13.57 -0.02 -17.29
CA PHE A 46 14.57 0.31 -16.27
C PHE A 46 15.96 -0.10 -16.73
N THR A 47 16.98 0.63 -16.30
CA THR A 47 18.40 0.32 -16.58
C THR A 47 19.05 -0.53 -15.49
N SER A 48 18.46 -0.55 -14.29
CA SER A 48 18.89 -1.36 -13.15
C SER A 48 17.71 -1.66 -12.22
N VAL A 49 17.88 -2.69 -11.38
CA VAL A 49 16.91 -3.07 -10.34
C VAL A 49 17.69 -3.18 -9.03
N VAL A 50 17.21 -2.51 -8.00
CA VAL A 50 17.80 -2.51 -6.64
C VAL A 50 16.73 -2.94 -5.66
N ASP A 51 17.04 -3.94 -4.83
CA ASP A 51 16.16 -4.37 -3.75
C ASP A 51 16.33 -3.45 -2.53
N LEU A 52 15.24 -2.86 -2.07
CA LEU A 52 15.17 -1.98 -0.91
C LEU A 52 14.48 -2.65 0.30
N THR A 53 14.32 -3.98 0.23
CA THR A 53 13.56 -4.77 1.21
C THR A 53 14.52 -5.49 2.17
N HIS A 54 14.24 -5.42 3.46
CA HIS A 54 14.90 -6.31 4.41
C HIS A 54 14.22 -7.68 4.44
N THR A 55 15.02 -8.74 4.63
CA THR A 55 14.48 -10.08 4.90
C THR A 55 13.70 -10.08 6.21
N MET A 56 12.43 -10.47 6.15
CA MET A 56 11.57 -10.60 7.31
C MET A 56 11.83 -11.94 8.04
N SER A 57 11.93 -11.88 9.36
CA SER A 57 12.01 -13.05 10.24
C SER A 57 11.39 -12.73 11.61
N PRO A 58 11.09 -13.74 12.44
CA PRO A 58 10.63 -13.50 13.81
C PRO A 58 11.62 -12.67 14.67
N ASP A 59 12.91 -12.71 14.33
CA ASP A 59 13.98 -11.97 15.02
C ASP A 59 14.17 -10.55 14.47
N PHE A 60 13.47 -10.18 13.38
CA PHE A 60 13.57 -8.85 12.82
C PHE A 60 13.08 -7.81 13.84
N PRO A 61 13.85 -6.74 14.11
CA PRO A 61 13.49 -5.76 15.12
C PRO A 61 12.20 -5.03 14.73
N THR A 62 11.23 -4.99 15.64
CA THR A 62 9.98 -4.26 15.45
C THR A 62 9.82 -3.14 16.47
N PHE A 63 8.88 -2.25 16.20
CA PHE A 63 8.63 -1.09 17.06
C PHE A 63 8.25 -1.47 18.51
N PHE A 64 7.39 -2.48 18.67
CA PHE A 64 6.91 -2.90 20.00
C PHE A 64 7.80 -3.96 20.66
N GLY A 65 8.91 -4.35 20.03
CA GLY A 65 9.80 -5.40 20.54
C GLY A 65 9.18 -6.80 20.54
N VAL A 66 8.12 -7.03 19.75
CA VAL A 66 7.47 -8.33 19.56
C VAL A 66 7.69 -8.82 18.12
N PRO A 67 7.69 -10.14 17.84
CA PRO A 67 7.87 -10.63 16.48
C PRO A 67 6.89 -10.02 15.47
N GLY A 68 7.41 -9.54 14.34
CA GLY A 68 6.61 -8.97 13.25
C GLY A 68 5.95 -10.01 12.33
N ILE A 69 6.47 -11.24 12.38
CA ILE A 69 5.94 -12.41 11.69
C ILE A 69 6.02 -13.62 12.62
N GLU A 70 5.02 -14.50 12.53
CA GLU A 70 5.09 -15.87 13.02
C GLU A 70 4.96 -16.82 11.83
N MET A 71 5.77 -17.87 11.84
CA MET A 71 5.82 -18.85 10.76
C MET A 71 5.62 -20.26 11.33
N ASP A 72 4.63 -20.96 10.80
CA ASP A 72 4.29 -22.32 11.20
C ASP A 72 4.40 -23.26 10.00
N LYS A 73 5.37 -24.19 10.03
CA LYS A 73 5.61 -25.11 8.92
C LYS A 73 4.53 -26.18 8.88
N LYS A 74 3.73 -26.19 7.82
CA LYS A 74 2.64 -27.18 7.64
C LYS A 74 3.02 -28.36 6.78
N PHE A 75 3.83 -28.13 5.75
CA PHE A 75 4.22 -29.17 4.81
C PHE A 75 5.73 -29.10 4.53
N ASP A 76 6.34 -30.27 4.43
CA ASP A 76 7.74 -30.45 4.09
C ASP A 76 7.89 -31.22 2.79
N LEU A 77 8.78 -30.75 1.91
CA LEU A 77 8.97 -31.32 0.58
C LEU A 77 9.22 -32.83 0.60
N LYS A 78 10.01 -33.34 1.56
CA LYS A 78 10.35 -34.76 1.59
C LYS A 78 9.16 -35.65 1.94
N LYS A 79 8.26 -35.16 2.78
CA LYS A 79 7.12 -35.90 3.30
C LYS A 79 5.87 -35.72 2.42
N ASP A 80 5.63 -34.48 2.02
CA ASP A 80 4.35 -34.04 1.46
C ASP A 80 4.46 -33.65 -0.03
N GLY A 81 5.67 -33.61 -0.59
CA GLY A 81 5.91 -33.25 -1.99
C GLY A 81 5.95 -31.75 -2.28
N PHE A 82 5.79 -30.89 -1.27
CA PHE A 82 5.94 -29.44 -1.36
C PHE A 82 6.30 -28.81 0.00
N ASN A 83 6.86 -27.60 0.00
CA ASN A 83 7.09 -26.82 1.23
C ASN A 83 6.02 -25.74 1.38
N LEU A 84 5.48 -25.61 2.59
CA LEU A 84 4.53 -24.53 2.89
C LEU A 84 4.58 -24.16 4.37
N TYR A 85 4.53 -22.86 4.61
CA TYR A 85 4.34 -22.27 5.94
C TYR A 85 3.03 -21.49 5.97
N TRP A 86 2.36 -21.52 7.11
CA TRP A 86 1.35 -20.53 7.44
C TRP A 86 2.02 -19.36 8.13
N TRP A 87 1.66 -18.15 7.72
CA TRP A 87 2.22 -16.93 8.26
C TRP A 87 1.13 -16.12 8.97
N ARG A 88 1.50 -15.53 10.10
CA ARG A 88 0.74 -14.47 10.76
C ARG A 88 1.63 -13.24 10.81
N ILE A 89 1.20 -12.14 10.21
CA ILE A 89 2.03 -10.94 9.98
C ILE A 89 1.37 -9.72 10.61
N VAL A 90 2.20 -8.86 11.20
CA VAL A 90 1.81 -7.51 11.60
C VAL A 90 1.98 -6.58 10.41
N GLU A 91 0.93 -5.84 10.03
CA GLU A 91 0.90 -5.00 8.83
C GLU A 91 2.05 -3.97 8.75
N HIS A 92 2.55 -3.52 9.90
CA HIS A 92 3.57 -2.48 10.02
C HIS A 92 4.96 -3.02 10.45
N ALA A 93 5.26 -4.27 10.13
CA ALA A 93 6.56 -4.89 10.41
C ALA A 93 7.47 -4.92 9.18
N GLY A 94 8.79 -4.74 9.39
CA GLY A 94 9.79 -4.82 8.33
C GLY A 94 9.66 -3.69 7.31
N THR A 95 10.05 -3.95 6.06
CA THR A 95 9.77 -3.04 4.94
C THR A 95 8.28 -3.16 4.57
N HIS A 96 7.50 -2.10 4.79
CA HIS A 96 6.04 -2.10 4.66
C HIS A 96 5.50 -0.80 4.03
N LEU A 97 4.19 -0.78 3.75
CA LEU A 97 3.47 0.37 3.22
C LEU A 97 2.37 0.79 4.21
N ASP A 98 2.41 2.03 4.67
CA ASP A 98 1.32 2.64 5.44
C ASP A 98 0.28 3.26 4.50
N ALA A 99 -0.94 2.72 4.52
CA ALA A 99 -2.08 3.32 3.83
C ALA A 99 -2.67 4.49 4.65
N PRO A 100 -3.39 5.45 4.02
CA PRO A 100 -3.97 6.60 4.73
C PRO A 100 -4.84 6.26 5.94
N ILE A 101 -5.54 5.11 5.91
CA ILE A 101 -6.34 4.61 7.05
C ILE A 101 -5.51 4.44 8.33
N HIS A 102 -4.19 4.24 8.22
CA HIS A 102 -3.30 4.05 9.38
C HIS A 102 -3.33 5.26 10.35
N PHE A 103 -3.60 6.47 9.86
CA PHE A 103 -3.69 7.68 10.68
C PHE A 103 -4.93 8.55 10.41
N SER A 104 -5.91 8.05 9.65
CA SER A 104 -7.12 8.79 9.32
C SER A 104 -8.33 7.87 9.35
N GLU A 105 -9.33 8.17 10.18
CA GLU A 105 -10.56 7.37 10.29
C GLU A 105 -11.32 7.24 8.95
N ALA A 106 -11.23 8.26 8.09
CA ALA A 106 -11.83 8.27 6.76
C ALA A 106 -10.80 7.99 5.64
N GLY A 107 -9.59 7.55 6.01
CA GLY A 107 -8.50 7.28 5.08
C GLY A 107 -8.80 6.09 4.17
N ALA A 108 -8.23 6.11 2.97
CA ALA A 108 -8.24 4.94 2.09
C ALA A 108 -7.44 3.78 2.71
N THR A 109 -7.98 2.58 2.59
CA THR A 109 -7.31 1.32 2.86
C THR A 109 -6.39 0.95 1.68
N ALA A 110 -5.43 0.03 1.90
CA ALA A 110 -4.38 -0.25 0.91
C ALA A 110 -4.93 -0.74 -0.44
N GLU A 111 -6.01 -1.53 -0.44
CA GLU A 111 -6.66 -2.05 -1.65
C GLU A 111 -7.40 -0.96 -2.46
N LYS A 112 -7.57 0.23 -1.89
CA LYS A 112 -8.18 1.39 -2.56
C LYS A 112 -7.14 2.35 -3.14
N ILE A 113 -5.85 2.09 -2.94
CA ILE A 113 -4.78 2.88 -3.57
C ILE A 113 -4.69 2.47 -5.04
N SER A 114 -4.71 3.46 -5.93
CA SER A 114 -4.66 3.22 -7.37
C SER A 114 -3.27 2.72 -7.79
N ALA A 115 -3.22 1.65 -8.59
CA ALA A 115 -1.97 1.00 -8.97
C ALA A 115 -1.05 1.87 -9.84
N ASP A 116 -1.57 2.90 -10.51
CA ASP A 116 -0.77 3.89 -11.25
C ASP A 116 0.07 4.80 -10.34
N THR A 117 -0.25 4.85 -9.04
CA THR A 117 0.49 5.60 -8.02
C THR A 117 1.58 4.77 -7.32
N LEU A 118 1.75 3.50 -7.71
CA LEU A 118 2.80 2.59 -7.26
C LEU A 118 3.93 2.48 -8.31
#